data_AF-A0A957FBS0-F1
#
_entry.id   AF-A0A957FBS0-F1
#
_cell.length_a   1.000
_cell.length_b   1.000
_cell.length_c   1.000
_cell.angle_alpha   90.00
_cell.angle_beta   90.00
_cell.angle_gamma   90.00
#
_symmetry.space_group_name_H-M   'P 1'
#
loop_
_entity.id
_entity.type
_entity.pdbx_description
1 polymer ?
#
loop_
_entity_poly.entity_id
_entity_poly.type
_entity_poly.pdbx_seq_one_letter_code
_entity_poly.pdbx_strand_id
1 'polypeptide(L)'
;EDGNFMPDHQVRDELVTLFVAGHETTSNALTWTWYLLAEHPAVEAKLHAELDRVLNGRLPTLADLNELTYTEMVIKEALRL
;
A
#
# COMPACT_ATOMS: atom_id res chain seq x y z
N GLU A 1 -0.40 34.43 0.25
CA GLU A 1 -0.48 33.32 1.23
C GLU A 1 -0.25 33.91 2.60
N ASP A 2 -1.29 33.93 3.43
CA ASP A 2 -1.20 34.45 4.79
C ASP A 2 -0.45 33.40 5.62
N GLY A 3 0.83 33.65 5.91
CA GLY A 3 1.74 32.73 6.62
C GLY A 3 1.39 32.46 8.08
N ASN A 4 0.11 32.20 8.37
CA ASN A 4 -0.39 31.90 9.71
C ASN A 4 -0.38 30.39 9.95
N PHE A 5 0.16 29.97 11.09
CA PHE A 5 0.22 28.56 11.48
C PHE A 5 -1.18 28.03 11.81
N MET A 6 -1.44 26.75 11.48
CA MET A 6 -2.66 26.09 11.92
C MET A 6 -2.71 26.04 13.46
N PRO A 7 -3.83 26.41 14.10
CA PRO A 7 -4.02 26.22 15.53
C PRO A 7 -3.94 24.74 15.90
N ASP A 8 -3.42 24.42 17.09
CA ASP A 8 -3.24 23.03 17.56
C ASP A 8 -4.50 22.16 17.46
N HIS A 9 -5.69 22.75 17.71
CA HIS A 9 -6.96 22.03 17.58
C HIS A 9 -7.26 21.63 16.13
N GLN A 10 -6.97 22.50 15.18
CA GLN A 10 -7.14 22.23 13.77
C GLN A 10 -6.12 21.19 13.30
N VAL A 11 -4.86 21.29 13.73
CA VAL A 11 -3.84 20.26 13.45
C VAL A 11 -4.29 18.89 13.94
N ARG A 12 -4.81 18.80 15.17
CA ARG A 12 -5.35 17.55 15.71
C ARG A 12 -6.51 17.01 14.88
N ASP A 13 -7.47 17.87 14.51
CA ASP A 13 -8.65 17.44 13.77
C ASP A 13 -8.28 16.96 12.34
N GLU A 14 -7.28 17.59 11.70
CA GLU A 14 -6.72 17.11 10.43
C GLU A 14 -5.98 15.77 10.59
N LEU A 15 -5.24 15.56 11.69
CA LEU A 15 -4.57 14.28 11.96
C LEU A 15 -5.57 13.14 12.16
N VAL A 16 -6.68 13.38 12.86
CA VAL A 16 -7.75 12.39 13.05
C VAL A 16 -8.40 12.06 11.71
N THR A 17 -8.68 13.09 10.91
CA THR A 17 -9.23 12.91 9.55
C THR A 17 -8.32 12.04 8.69
N LEU A 18 -7.03 12.34 8.64
CA LEU A 18 -6.04 11.58 7.89
C LEU A 18 -5.93 10.13 8.38
N PHE A 19 -5.93 9.93 9.71
CA PHE A 19 -5.85 8.61 10.31
C PHE A 19 -7.03 7.73 9.93
N VAL A 20 -8.26 8.24 10.10
CA VAL A 20 -9.48 7.46 9.79
C VAL A 20 -9.56 7.18 8.29
N ALA A 21 -9.33 8.20 7.46
CA ALA A 21 -9.37 8.05 6.00
C ALA A 21 -8.33 7.03 5.49
N GLY A 22 -7.11 7.06 6.03
CA GLY A 22 -6.04 6.14 5.63
C GLY A 22 -6.19 4.73 6.19
N HIS A 23 -6.66 4.60 7.43
CA HIS A 23 -6.71 3.31 8.13
C HIS A 23 -7.74 2.36 7.51
N GLU A 24 -8.99 2.79 7.34
CA GLU A 24 -10.05 1.91 6.84
C GLU A 24 -9.84 1.55 5.36
N THR A 25 -9.47 2.54 4.53
CA THR A 25 -9.27 2.32 3.09
C THR A 25 -8.08 1.41 2.80
N THR A 26 -6.93 1.65 3.45
CA THR A 26 -5.71 0.84 3.23
C THR A 26 -5.88 -0.56 3.78
N SER A 27 -6.49 -0.70 4.98
CA SER A 27 -6.73 -2.02 5.57
C SER A 27 -7.65 -2.85 4.67
N ASN A 28 -8.75 -2.26 4.20
CA ASN A 28 -9.68 -2.97 3.31
C ASN A 28 -9.02 -3.35 1.98
N ALA A 29 -8.23 -2.45 1.38
CA ALA A 29 -7.48 -2.75 0.15
C ALA A 29 -6.54 -3.95 0.32
N LEU A 30 -5.78 -4.00 1.44
CA LEU A 30 -4.90 -5.11 1.74
C LEU A 30 -5.67 -6.40 2.02
N THR A 31 -6.78 -6.34 2.75
CA THR A 31 -7.64 -7.50 3.00
C THR A 31 -8.10 -8.14 1.69
N TRP A 32 -8.61 -7.36 0.75
CA TRP A 32 -9.01 -7.87 -0.57
C TRP A 32 -7.82 -8.37 -1.39
N THR A 33 -6.70 -7.67 -1.35
CA THR A 33 -5.47 -8.11 -2.03
C THR A 33 -5.05 -9.51 -1.54
N TRP A 34 -5.03 -9.74 -0.23
CA TRP A 34 -4.68 -11.05 0.33
C TRP A 34 -5.71 -12.13 0.03
N TYR A 35 -7.01 -11.80 0.11
CA TYR A 35 -8.07 -12.73 -0.26
C TYR A 35 -7.93 -13.18 -1.72
N LEU A 36 -7.73 -12.24 -2.65
CA LEU A 36 -7.57 -12.55 -4.07
C LEU A 36 -6.30 -13.36 -4.35
N LEU A 37 -5.19 -13.08 -3.67
CA LEU A 37 -3.96 -13.87 -3.81
C LEU A 37 -4.17 -15.31 -3.34
N ALA A 38 -4.85 -15.53 -2.21
CA ALA A 38 -5.15 -16.86 -1.69
C ALA A 38 -6.03 -17.69 -2.66
N GLU A 39 -6.96 -17.04 -3.37
CA GLU A 39 -7.78 -17.69 -4.40
C GLU A 39 -7.03 -17.95 -5.72
N HIS A 40 -5.87 -17.30 -5.95
CA HIS A 40 -5.12 -17.38 -7.20
C HIS A 40 -3.64 -17.75 -6.98
N PRO A 41 -3.33 -19.04 -6.67
CA PRO A 41 -1.96 -19.47 -6.34
C PRO A 41 -0.91 -19.21 -7.44
N ALA A 42 -1.32 -19.16 -8.71
CA ALA A 42 -0.42 -18.84 -9.81
C ALA A 42 0.01 -17.35 -9.80
N VAL A 43 -0.88 -16.45 -9.37
CA VAL A 43 -0.60 -15.01 -9.21
C VAL A 43 0.30 -14.82 -7.99
N GLU A 44 -0.01 -15.48 -6.88
CA GLU A 44 0.82 -15.50 -5.68
C GLU A 44 2.25 -15.99 -5.98
N ALA A 45 2.41 -17.13 -6.66
CA ALA A 45 3.72 -17.65 -7.03
C ALA A 45 4.53 -16.66 -7.89
N LYS A 46 3.86 -15.94 -8.81
CA LYS A 46 4.49 -14.93 -9.65
C LYS A 46 4.89 -13.67 -8.86
N LEU A 47 4.08 -13.27 -7.88
CA LEU A 47 4.41 -12.21 -6.94
C LEU A 47 5.67 -12.56 -6.14
N HIS A 48 5.71 -13.75 -5.54
CA HIS A 48 6.89 -14.22 -4.81
C HIS A 48 8.14 -14.29 -5.68
N ALA A 49 8.02 -14.73 -6.94
CA ALA A 49 9.16 -14.74 -7.86
C ALA A 49 9.73 -13.34 -8.15
N GLU A 50 8.89 -12.29 -8.20
CA GLU A 50 9.37 -10.91 -8.28
C GLU A 50 10.08 -10.48 -6.99
N LEU A 51 9.48 -10.78 -5.83
CA LEU A 51 10.06 -10.44 -4.53
C LEU A 51 11.41 -11.12 -4.32
N ASP A 52 11.53 -12.40 -4.67
CA ASP A 52 12.79 -13.14 -4.58
C ASP A 52 13.86 -12.55 -5.49
N ARG A 53 13.49 -12.14 -6.71
CA ARG A 53 14.41 -11.53 -7.68
C ARG A 53 14.91 -10.15 -7.23
N VAL A 54 14.01 -9.28 -6.77
CA VAL A 54 14.32 -7.87 -6.45
C VAL A 54 14.89 -7.74 -5.05
N LEU A 55 14.29 -8.44 -4.08
CA LEU A 55 14.62 -8.31 -2.67
C LEU A 55 15.57 -9.41 -2.19
N ASN A 56 15.58 -10.62 -2.75
CA ASN A 56 16.51 -11.68 -2.33
C ASN A 56 16.59 -11.84 -0.78
N GLY A 57 15.43 -11.77 -0.11
CA GLY A 57 15.32 -11.92 1.35
C GLY A 57 15.66 -10.70 2.22
N ARG A 58 16.15 -9.58 1.67
CA ARG A 58 16.27 -8.32 2.44
C ARG A 58 14.94 -7.59 2.54
N LEU A 59 14.84 -6.67 3.50
CA LEU A 59 13.71 -5.75 3.60
C LEU A 59 13.71 -4.76 2.40
N PRO A 60 12.52 -4.41 1.88
CA PRO A 60 12.38 -3.45 0.81
C PRO A 60 12.72 -2.03 1.27
N THR A 61 13.23 -1.23 0.32
CA THR A 61 13.54 0.19 0.44
C THR A 61 12.80 0.96 -0.65
N LEU A 62 12.76 2.30 -0.54
CA LEU A 62 12.13 3.15 -1.56
C LEU A 62 12.77 3.00 -2.96
N ALA A 63 14.06 2.64 -3.02
CA ALA A 63 14.76 2.45 -4.30
C ALA A 63 14.20 1.26 -5.10
N ASP A 64 13.58 0.28 -4.43
CA ASP A 64 13.10 -0.96 -5.04
C ASP A 64 11.73 -0.81 -5.70
N LEU A 65 10.99 0.26 -5.37
CA LEU A 65 9.59 0.42 -5.80
C LEU A 65 9.45 0.36 -7.33
N ASN A 66 10.41 0.92 -8.06
CA ASN A 66 10.38 0.90 -9.54
C ASN A 66 10.56 -0.51 -10.12
N GLU A 67 11.16 -1.44 -9.37
CA GLU A 67 11.41 -2.82 -9.80
C GLU A 67 10.30 -3.79 -9.35
N LEU A 68 9.41 -3.35 -8.45
CA LEU A 68 8.27 -4.12 -7.92
C LEU A 68 7.00 -3.90 -8.77
N THR A 69 7.16 -3.96 -10.10
CA THR A 69 6.07 -3.65 -11.05
C THR A 69 4.88 -4.60 -10.91
N TYR A 70 5.13 -5.90 -10.73
CA TYR A 70 4.04 -6.88 -10.61
C TYR A 70 3.32 -6.76 -9.27
N THR A 71 4.03 -6.43 -8.20
CA THR A 71 3.46 -6.09 -6.90
C THR A 71 2.49 -4.90 -7.02
N GLU A 72 2.89 -3.84 -7.74
CA GLU A 72 2.01 -2.70 -8.03
C GLU A 72 0.77 -3.13 -8.85
N MET A 73 0.94 -3.99 -9.86
CA MET A 73 -0.17 -4.52 -10.65
C MET A 73 -1.17 -5.30 -9.80
N VAL A 74 -0.68 -6.14 -8.86
CA VAL A 74 -1.53 -6.92 -7.96
C VAL A 74 -2.40 -6.00 -7.10
N ILE A 75 -1.81 -4.97 -6.49
CA ILE A 75 -2.55 -4.00 -5.66
C ILE A 75 -3.58 -3.23 -6.50
N LYS A 76 -3.19 -2.76 -7.69
CA LYS A 76 -4.09 -2.04 -8.60
C LYS A 76 -5.25 -2.90 -9.06
N GLU A 77 -5.01 -4.18 -9.36
CA GLU A 77 -6.06 -5.09 -9.78
C GLU A 77 -7.03 -5.41 -8.64
N ALA A 78 -6.52 -5.58 -7.41
CA ALA A 78 -7.37 -5.75 -6.24
C ALA A 78 -8.27 -4.52 -5.99
N LEU A 79 -7.77 -3.30 -6.26
CA LEU A 79 -8.57 -2.07 -6.18
C LEU A 79 -9.55 -1.88 -7.36
N ARG A 80 -9.36 -2.58 -8.47
CA ARG A 80 -10.22 -2.49 -9.66
C ARG A 80 -11.49 -3.34 -9.55
N LEU A 81 -11.41 -4.44 -8.79
CA LEU A 81 -12.49 -5.41 -8.58
C LEU A 81 -13.50 -4.90 -7.54
#